data_AF-A0A848TAG1-F1
#
_entry.id   AF-A0A848TAG1-F1
#
_cell.length_a   1.000
_cell.length_b   1.000
_cell.length_c   1.000
_cell.angle_alpha   90.00
_cell.angle_beta   90.00
_cell.angle_gamma   90.00
#
_symmetry.space_group_name_H-M   'P 1'
#
loop_
_entity.id
_entity.type
_entity.pdbx_description
1 polymer ?
#
loop_
_entity_poly.entity_id
_entity_poly.type
_entity_poly.pdbx_seq_one_letter_code
_entity_poly.pdbx_strand_id
1 'polypeptide(L)'
;MTQGRVNPSQTLEAQGITGLGDVYYNLIEPDLIQKALCRNEGELGRGGTLLVSTGKFTGRSPNDKHVVKTPSVEPHIWWENNRAMSPKGFDRLYDDMIAHMAGRDYFVQDLYGGADPAHRLDVRVVTELAWHSLFIRHMLRRPDRDELDEFVPEFTIINSPSFKADPKRHDCQSDTVIAMNFDRKLILIGGT
;
A
#
# COMPACT_ATOMS: atom_id res chain seq x y z
N MET A 1 -2.40 17.00 8.24
CA MET A 1 -3.59 17.62 7.59
C MET A 1 -4.03 16.76 6.41
N THR A 2 -5.34 16.66 6.14
CA THR A 2 -5.84 15.98 4.93
C THR A 2 -5.78 16.92 3.73
N GLN A 3 -5.16 16.48 2.64
CA GLN A 3 -5.05 17.22 1.38
C GLN A 3 -5.54 16.36 0.22
N GLY A 4 -6.19 16.96 -0.77
CA GLY A 4 -6.68 16.24 -1.96
C GLY A 4 -8.15 15.83 -1.87
N ARG A 5 -8.59 14.94 -2.77
CA ARG A 5 -10.00 14.51 -2.91
C ARG A 5 -10.14 13.05 -2.51
N VAL A 6 -11.13 12.76 -1.67
CA VAL A 6 -11.47 11.42 -1.18
C VAL A 6 -12.92 11.42 -0.74
N ASN A 7 -13.58 10.26 -0.82
CA ASN A 7 -14.87 10.05 -0.17
C ASN A 7 -14.76 10.42 1.32
N PRO A 8 -15.51 11.43 1.83
CA PRO A 8 -15.37 11.91 3.19
C PRO A 8 -15.69 10.88 4.28
N SER A 9 -16.46 9.83 3.94
CA SER A 9 -16.76 8.70 4.84
C SER A 9 -15.69 7.61 4.83
N GLN A 10 -14.72 7.70 3.91
CA GLN A 10 -13.65 6.74 3.70
C GLN A 10 -12.29 7.43 3.82
N THR A 11 -12.08 8.33 4.77
CA THR A 11 -10.71 8.77 5.10
C THR A 11 -9.95 7.66 5.85
N LEU A 12 -8.62 7.71 5.88
CA LEU A 12 -7.81 6.79 6.69
C LEU A 12 -8.23 6.86 8.17
N GLU A 13 -8.55 8.06 8.67
CA GLU A 13 -9.06 8.25 10.02
C GLU A 13 -10.42 7.57 10.22
N ALA A 14 -11.33 7.66 9.25
CA ALA A 14 -12.62 6.94 9.29
C ALA A 14 -12.44 5.41 9.24
N GLN A 15 -11.32 4.94 8.69
CA GLN A 15 -10.90 3.54 8.66
C GLN A 15 -10.10 3.12 9.92
N GLY A 16 -9.98 4.00 10.92
CA GLY A 16 -9.31 3.72 12.19
C GLY A 16 -7.78 3.93 12.17
N ILE A 17 -7.21 4.39 11.06
CA ILE A 17 -5.79 4.74 10.95
C ILE A 17 -5.66 6.23 11.31
N THR A 18 -5.30 6.49 12.56
CA THR A 18 -5.24 7.85 13.12
C THR A 18 -3.82 8.22 13.56
N GLY A 19 -3.61 9.50 13.89
CA GLY A 19 -2.31 9.99 14.37
C GLY A 19 -1.25 10.13 13.29
N LEU A 20 -1.62 10.17 12.01
CA LEU A 20 -0.72 10.45 10.89
C LEU A 20 -0.33 11.94 10.83
N GLY A 21 0.72 12.25 10.06
CA GLY A 21 1.10 13.61 9.70
C GLY A 21 0.19 14.21 8.63
N ASP A 22 0.75 14.54 7.47
CA ASP A 22 -0.02 14.92 6.29
C ASP A 22 -0.45 13.70 5.47
N VAL A 23 -1.72 13.67 5.08
CA VAL A 23 -2.28 12.62 4.23
C VAL A 23 -2.72 13.24 2.91
N TYR A 24 -2.11 12.77 1.82
CA TYR A 24 -2.28 13.31 0.48
C TYR A 24 -3.11 12.34 -0.39
N TYR A 25 -4.39 12.64 -0.58
CA TYR A 25 -5.32 11.79 -1.33
C TYR A 25 -5.37 12.17 -2.81
N ASN A 26 -5.22 11.16 -3.66
CA ASN A 26 -5.47 11.20 -5.10
C ASN A 26 -4.75 12.37 -5.81
N LEU A 27 -3.52 12.68 -5.36
CA LEU A 27 -2.66 13.64 -6.05
C LEU A 27 -2.40 13.21 -7.49
N ILE A 28 -2.33 14.19 -8.38
CA ILE A 28 -2.03 13.98 -9.80
C ILE A 28 -0.52 13.90 -10.04
N GLU A 29 -0.14 13.46 -11.23
CA GLU A 29 1.24 13.17 -11.61
C GLU A 29 2.21 14.34 -11.36
N PRO A 30 1.90 15.60 -11.74
CA PRO A 30 2.77 16.73 -11.44
C PRO A 30 3.00 16.94 -9.93
N ASP A 31 1.95 16.83 -9.11
CA ASP A 31 2.04 17.02 -7.66
C ASP A 31 2.86 15.92 -6.99
N LEU A 32 2.68 14.67 -7.45
CA LEU A 32 3.45 13.52 -6.97
C LEU A 32 4.93 13.63 -7.33
N ILE A 33 5.24 14.04 -8.57
CA ILE A 33 6.62 14.30 -9.00
C ILE A 33 7.24 15.42 -8.15
N GLN A 34 6.52 16.52 -7.93
CA GLN A 34 6.99 17.62 -7.10
C GLN A 34 7.27 17.14 -5.66
N LYS A 35 6.36 16.37 -5.05
CA LYS A 35 6.54 15.80 -3.72
C LYS A 35 7.75 14.86 -3.66
N ALA A 36 7.94 13.99 -4.65
CA ALA A 36 9.09 13.09 -4.72
C ALA A 36 10.42 13.87 -4.79
N LEU A 37 10.48 14.93 -5.62
CA LEU A 37 11.68 15.78 -5.73
C LEU A 37 11.96 16.55 -4.42
N CYS A 38 10.93 17.18 -3.82
CA CYS A 38 11.09 17.90 -2.55
C CYS A 38 11.54 16.99 -1.40
N ARG A 39 11.19 15.70 -1.45
CA ARG A 39 11.54 14.69 -0.45
C ARG A 39 12.84 13.94 -0.76
N ASN A 40 13.55 14.33 -1.82
CA ASN A 40 14.77 13.67 -2.30
C ASN A 40 14.58 12.16 -2.57
N GLU A 41 13.39 11.78 -3.06
CA GLU A 41 13.06 10.40 -3.39
C GLU A 41 13.53 9.99 -4.81
N GLY A 42 13.96 10.97 -5.60
CA GLY A 42 14.44 10.80 -6.97
C GLY A 42 14.92 12.11 -7.58
N GLU A 43 15.26 12.06 -8.85
CA GLU A 43 15.72 13.22 -9.64
C GLU A 43 15.07 13.26 -11.03
N LEU A 44 15.14 14.41 -11.71
CA LEU A 44 14.64 14.52 -13.07
C LEU A 44 15.70 14.10 -14.09
N GLY A 45 15.36 13.10 -14.88
CA GLY A 45 16.10 12.71 -16.07
C GLY A 45 15.79 13.61 -17.28
N ARG A 46 16.46 13.31 -18.40
CA ARG A 46 16.19 13.98 -19.68
C ARG A 46 14.73 13.77 -20.09
N GLY A 47 14.05 14.86 -20.45
CA GLY A 47 12.64 14.82 -20.87
C GLY A 47 11.63 14.85 -19.72
N GLY A 48 12.06 15.06 -18.47
CA GLY A 48 11.16 15.21 -17.32
C GLY A 48 10.73 13.88 -16.67
N THR A 49 11.34 12.76 -17.06
CA THR A 49 11.14 11.48 -16.40
C THR A 49 11.70 11.51 -14.98
N LEU A 50 10.89 11.08 -13.99
CA LEU A 50 11.37 10.88 -12.62
C LEU A 50 12.23 9.61 -12.56
N LEU A 51 13.50 9.75 -12.21
CA LEU A 51 14.45 8.66 -11.98
C LEU A 51 14.51 8.38 -10.47
N VAL A 52 14.37 7.12 -10.09
CA VAL A 52 14.36 6.68 -8.68
C VAL A 52 15.29 5.48 -8.49
N SER A 53 15.72 5.25 -7.26
CA SER A 53 16.45 4.04 -6.86
C SER A 53 15.64 3.27 -5.82
N THR A 54 15.50 1.97 -6.04
CA THR A 54 14.84 1.05 -5.09
C THR A 54 15.81 0.53 -4.01
N GLY A 55 17.06 1.01 -4.03
CA GLY A 55 18.08 0.61 -3.07
C GLY A 55 18.50 -0.85 -3.21
N LYS A 56 18.48 -1.58 -2.09
CA LYS A 56 18.94 -2.99 -2.02
C LYS A 56 18.12 -3.92 -2.90
N PHE A 57 16.81 -3.69 -3.01
CA PHE A 57 15.89 -4.57 -3.70
C PHE A 57 15.61 -4.05 -5.11
N THR A 58 16.24 -4.64 -6.11
CA THR A 58 16.04 -4.30 -7.54
C THR A 58 15.08 -5.25 -8.25
N GLY A 59 14.42 -6.12 -7.50
CA GLY A 59 13.47 -7.11 -7.99
C GLY A 59 12.58 -7.62 -6.86
N ARG A 60 11.75 -8.61 -7.17
CA ARG A 60 10.84 -9.22 -6.20
C ARG A 60 11.62 -9.99 -5.13
N SER A 61 11.00 -10.13 -3.96
CA SER A 61 11.44 -11.01 -2.86
C SER A 61 10.43 -12.15 -2.67
N PRO A 62 10.41 -13.21 -3.52
CA PRO A 62 9.38 -14.23 -3.50
C PRO A 62 9.28 -14.99 -2.17
N ASN A 63 10.40 -15.12 -1.46
CA ASN A 63 10.48 -15.80 -0.17
C ASN A 63 9.85 -15.01 0.98
N ASP A 64 9.57 -13.70 0.79
CA ASP A 64 9.01 -12.82 1.79
C ASP A 64 7.50 -12.56 1.57
N LYS A 65 6.91 -13.21 0.56
CA LYS A 65 5.45 -13.20 0.33
C LYS A 65 4.77 -14.24 1.22
N HIS A 66 3.77 -13.78 1.96
CA HIS A 66 2.95 -14.59 2.86
C HIS A 66 1.45 -14.36 2.60
N VAL A 67 0.66 -15.42 2.82
CA VAL A 67 -0.80 -15.37 2.82
C VAL A 67 -1.28 -15.80 4.20
N VAL A 68 -2.15 -14.99 4.81
CA VAL A 68 -2.72 -15.32 6.12
C VAL A 68 -3.60 -16.54 5.99
N LYS A 69 -3.32 -17.55 6.82
CA LYS A 69 -4.02 -18.82 6.81
C LYS A 69 -5.22 -18.76 7.76
N THR A 70 -6.41 -18.58 7.20
CA THR A 70 -7.70 -18.64 7.90
C THR A 70 -8.57 -19.76 7.33
N PRO A 71 -9.60 -20.23 8.07
CA PRO A 71 -10.47 -21.30 7.59
C PRO A 71 -11.18 -20.99 6.26
N SER A 72 -11.45 -19.71 5.97
CA SER A 72 -12.11 -19.25 4.75
C SER A 72 -11.26 -19.41 3.49
N VAL A 73 -9.92 -19.35 3.61
CA VAL A 73 -9.00 -19.41 2.46
C VAL A 73 -8.17 -20.68 2.41
N GLU A 74 -8.03 -21.38 3.53
CA GLU A 74 -7.27 -22.64 3.63
C GLU A 74 -7.58 -23.65 2.50
N PRO A 75 -8.84 -23.92 2.13
CA PRO A 75 -9.13 -24.88 1.05
C PRO A 75 -8.88 -24.35 -0.37
N HIS A 76 -8.69 -23.03 -0.53
CA HIS A 76 -8.64 -22.38 -1.85
C HIS A 76 -7.23 -21.96 -2.28
N ILE A 77 -6.31 -21.77 -1.33
CA ILE A 77 -4.95 -21.33 -1.62
C ILE A 77 -4.05 -22.52 -1.94
N TRP A 78 -3.25 -22.39 -3.00
CA TRP A 78 -2.18 -23.34 -3.30
C TRP A 78 -0.97 -23.11 -2.38
N TRP A 79 -0.95 -23.81 -1.24
CA TRP A 79 0.02 -23.61 -0.16
C TRP A 79 1.43 -24.11 -0.46
N GLU A 80 1.64 -25.00 -1.44
CA GLU A 80 2.99 -25.42 -1.83
C GLU A 80 3.80 -24.27 -2.45
N ASN A 81 3.11 -23.26 -2.99
CA ASN A 81 3.71 -22.09 -3.62
C ASN A 81 3.46 -20.77 -2.85
N ASN A 82 2.68 -20.80 -1.77
CA ASN A 82 2.40 -19.63 -0.93
C ASN A 82 2.73 -19.94 0.53
N ARG A 83 3.54 -19.09 1.16
CA ARG A 83 3.89 -19.26 2.58
C ARG A 83 2.72 -18.86 3.45
N ALA A 84 2.37 -19.71 4.40
CA ALA A 84 1.36 -19.40 5.40
C ALA A 84 1.91 -18.41 6.42
N MET A 85 1.06 -17.48 6.86
CA MET A 85 1.25 -16.64 8.03
C MET A 85 0.07 -16.84 8.97
N SER A 86 0.30 -16.90 10.27
CA SER A 86 -0.80 -17.00 11.24
C SER A 86 -1.59 -15.68 11.32
N PRO A 87 -2.90 -15.72 11.60
CA PRO A 87 -3.70 -14.51 11.82
C PRO A 87 -3.12 -13.61 12.91
N LYS A 88 -2.61 -14.21 13.99
CA LYS A 88 -1.97 -13.49 15.11
C LYS A 88 -0.66 -12.81 14.69
N GLY A 89 0.13 -13.43 13.81
CA GLY A 89 1.34 -12.83 13.24
C GLY A 89 1.00 -11.59 12.41
N PHE A 90 -0.03 -11.72 11.55
CA PHE A 90 -0.53 -10.61 10.75
C PHE A 90 -1.10 -9.47 11.59
N ASP A 91 -1.87 -9.76 12.64
CA ASP A 91 -2.44 -8.71 13.50
C ASP A 91 -1.34 -7.91 14.21
N ARG A 92 -0.29 -8.58 14.71
CA ARG A 92 0.88 -7.89 15.28
C ARG A 92 1.64 -7.07 14.25
N LEU A 93 1.80 -7.61 13.03
CA LEU A 93 2.43 -6.88 11.93
C LEU A 93 1.63 -5.62 11.60
N TYR A 94 0.31 -5.73 11.52
CA TYR A 94 -0.59 -4.61 11.30
C TYR A 94 -0.42 -3.56 12.39
N ASP A 95 -0.54 -3.95 13.66
CA ASP A 95 -0.44 -3.02 14.79
C ASP A 95 0.90 -2.28 14.82
N ASP A 96 2.01 -3.00 14.59
CA ASP A 96 3.35 -2.41 14.57
C ASP A 96 3.55 -1.52 13.33
N MET A 97 2.97 -1.86 12.18
CA MET A 97 2.99 -0.99 10.99
C MET A 97 2.16 0.28 11.23
N ILE A 98 0.97 0.20 11.81
CA ILE A 98 0.18 1.38 12.17
C ILE A 98 0.95 2.27 13.16
N ALA A 99 1.62 1.68 14.15
CA ALA A 99 2.48 2.41 15.07
C ALA A 99 3.65 3.10 14.36
N HIS A 100 4.25 2.46 13.35
CA HIS A 100 5.30 3.05 12.51
C HIS A 100 4.80 4.22 11.66
N MET A 101 3.54 4.16 11.21
CA MET A 101 2.90 5.23 10.43
C MET A 101 2.64 6.50 11.25
N ALA A 102 2.52 6.38 12.58
CA ALA A 102 2.19 7.50 13.45
C ALA A 102 3.19 8.68 13.31
N GLY A 103 2.65 9.89 13.14
CA GLY A 103 3.40 11.12 12.96
C GLY A 103 4.06 11.29 11.59
N ARG A 104 3.90 10.34 10.66
CA ARG A 104 4.48 10.40 9.31
C ARG A 104 3.45 10.76 8.25
N ASP A 105 3.95 11.28 7.14
CA ASP A 105 3.14 11.61 5.98
C ASP A 105 2.89 10.39 5.09
N TYR A 106 1.71 10.32 4.49
CA TYR A 106 1.32 9.26 3.57
C TYR A 106 0.60 9.78 2.34
N PHE A 107 0.76 9.06 1.23
CA PHE A 107 0.07 9.30 -0.03
C PHE A 107 -0.97 8.21 -0.25
N VAL A 108 -2.16 8.57 -0.69
CA VAL A 108 -3.27 7.64 -0.91
C VAL A 108 -3.74 7.75 -2.35
N GLN A 109 -3.89 6.62 -3.04
CA GLN A 109 -4.51 6.55 -4.36
C GLN A 109 -5.65 5.54 -4.33
N ASP A 110 -6.82 5.98 -4.78
CA ASP A 110 -8.02 5.18 -5.00
C ASP A 110 -8.09 4.85 -6.51
N LEU A 111 -7.98 3.57 -6.83
CA LEU A 111 -7.71 3.07 -8.19
C LEU A 111 -8.51 1.79 -8.46
N TYR A 112 -8.61 1.39 -9.73
CA TYR A 112 -9.28 0.15 -10.13
C TYR A 112 -8.29 -0.92 -10.63
N GLY A 113 -8.43 -2.13 -10.08
CA GLY A 113 -7.84 -3.35 -10.60
C GLY A 113 -8.79 -4.03 -11.58
N GLY A 114 -8.56 -3.87 -12.89
CA GLY A 114 -9.42 -4.40 -13.94
C GLY A 114 -10.14 -3.30 -14.72
N ALA A 115 -10.45 -3.57 -15.99
CA ALA A 115 -11.02 -2.58 -16.91
C ALA A 115 -12.55 -2.64 -17.01
N ASP A 116 -13.13 -3.80 -16.73
CA ASP A 116 -14.58 -4.03 -16.81
C ASP A 116 -15.24 -3.64 -15.49
N PRO A 117 -16.16 -2.65 -15.46
CA PRO A 117 -16.84 -2.24 -14.24
C PRO A 117 -17.57 -3.37 -13.50
N ALA A 118 -18.01 -4.42 -14.20
CA ALA A 118 -18.69 -5.55 -13.56
C ALA A 118 -17.74 -6.49 -12.78
N HIS A 119 -16.43 -6.38 -13.04
CA HIS A 119 -15.41 -7.29 -12.52
C HIS A 119 -14.18 -6.59 -11.96
N ARG A 120 -14.16 -5.24 -11.97
CA ARG A 120 -13.07 -4.46 -11.41
C ARG A 120 -13.08 -4.59 -9.89
N LEU A 121 -11.90 -4.43 -9.30
CA LEU A 121 -11.70 -4.32 -7.87
C LEU A 121 -11.38 -2.87 -7.52
N ASP A 122 -12.09 -2.31 -6.55
CA ASP A 122 -11.79 -0.98 -6.03
C ASP A 122 -10.64 -1.08 -5.01
N VAL A 123 -9.46 -0.54 -5.36
CA VAL A 123 -8.23 -0.69 -4.59
C VAL A 123 -7.77 0.66 -4.06
N ARG A 124 -7.62 0.76 -2.75
CA ARG A 124 -6.89 1.85 -2.10
C ARG A 124 -5.44 1.46 -1.87
N VAL A 125 -4.52 2.34 -2.25
CA VAL A 125 -3.08 2.15 -2.00
C VAL A 125 -2.54 3.31 -1.20
N VAL A 126 -2.04 3.01 0.00
CA VAL A 126 -1.43 3.92 0.95
C VAL A 126 0.09 3.72 0.91
N THR A 127 0.85 4.77 0.58
CA THR A 127 2.30 4.68 0.39
C THR A 127 3.04 5.73 1.22
N GLU A 128 4.16 5.33 1.83
CA GLU A 128 5.06 6.25 2.55
C GLU A 128 5.79 7.22 1.61
N LEU A 129 6.09 6.77 0.39
CA LEU A 129 6.83 7.53 -0.62
C LEU A 129 5.89 8.07 -1.70
N ALA A 130 6.17 9.27 -2.19
CA ALA A 130 5.42 9.91 -3.27
C ALA A 130 5.60 9.17 -4.60
N TRP A 131 6.82 8.72 -4.90
CA TRP A 131 7.07 8.01 -6.16
C TRP A 131 6.40 6.62 -6.21
N HIS A 132 6.19 5.96 -5.06
CA HIS A 132 5.38 4.73 -4.98
C HIS A 132 3.90 5.02 -5.33
N SER A 133 3.38 6.16 -4.88
CA SER A 133 2.04 6.63 -5.24
C SER A 133 1.93 6.92 -6.75
N LEU A 134 2.97 7.52 -7.33
CA LEU A 134 3.04 7.75 -8.78
C LEU A 134 3.11 6.43 -9.57
N PHE A 135 3.93 5.49 -9.11
CA PHE A 135 4.04 4.17 -9.72
C PHE A 135 2.68 3.48 -9.81
N ILE A 136 1.94 3.38 -8.70
CA ILE A 136 0.66 2.66 -8.71
C ILE A 136 -0.39 3.37 -9.57
N ARG A 137 -0.37 4.71 -9.61
CA ARG A 137 -1.23 5.52 -10.47
C ARG A 137 -0.99 5.23 -11.97
N HIS A 138 0.22 4.87 -12.37
CA HIS A 138 0.52 4.43 -13.73
C HIS A 138 0.12 2.97 -14.00
N MET A 139 0.16 2.11 -12.98
CA MET A 139 -0.09 0.68 -13.13
C MET A 139 -1.58 0.30 -13.11
N LEU A 140 -2.40 1.02 -12.34
CA LEU A 140 -3.82 0.74 -12.22
C LEU A 140 -4.68 1.74 -13.00
N ARG A 141 -5.95 1.40 -13.17
CA ARG A 141 -6.93 2.27 -13.82
C ARG A 141 -7.33 3.37 -12.83
N ARG A 142 -7.44 4.60 -13.33
CA ARG A 142 -7.84 5.76 -12.53
C ARG A 142 -9.36 5.95 -12.63
N PRO A 143 -10.06 6.18 -11.51
CA PRO A 143 -11.42 6.69 -11.53
C PRO A 143 -11.50 8.06 -12.19
N ASP A 144 -12.67 8.40 -12.68
CA ASP A 144 -12.99 9.79 -12.96
C ASP A 144 -12.99 10.60 -11.66
N ARG A 145 -12.76 11.91 -11.79
CA ARG A 145 -12.45 12.73 -10.63
C ARG A 145 -13.62 12.79 -9.65
N ASP A 146 -14.86 12.76 -10.14
CA ASP A 146 -16.11 12.78 -9.38
C ASP A 146 -16.45 11.43 -8.75
N GLU A 147 -16.10 10.30 -9.38
CA GLU A 147 -16.24 8.96 -8.77
C GLU A 147 -15.48 8.85 -7.43
N LEU A 148 -14.43 9.65 -7.22
CA LEU A 148 -13.65 9.66 -5.98
C LEU A 148 -14.45 10.08 -4.74
N ASP A 149 -15.54 10.85 -4.89
CA ASP A 149 -16.35 11.29 -3.75
C ASP A 149 -17.20 10.16 -3.16
N GLU A 150 -17.45 9.11 -3.95
CA GLU A 150 -18.25 7.95 -3.56
C GLU A 150 -17.43 6.66 -3.51
N PHE A 151 -16.14 6.71 -3.85
CA PHE A 151 -15.25 5.55 -3.86
C PHE A 151 -15.21 4.84 -2.50
N VAL A 152 -15.43 3.52 -2.49
CA VAL A 152 -15.33 2.67 -1.30
C VAL A 152 -14.33 1.55 -1.62
N PRO A 153 -13.16 1.50 -0.97
CA PRO A 153 -12.16 0.49 -1.27
C PRO A 153 -12.64 -0.90 -0.87
N GLU A 154 -12.58 -1.83 -1.82
CA GLU A 154 -12.78 -3.25 -1.57
C GLU A 154 -11.50 -3.90 -1.05
N PHE A 155 -10.33 -3.46 -1.50
CA PHE A 155 -9.04 -3.91 -0.99
C PHE A 155 -8.16 -2.72 -0.64
N THR A 156 -7.38 -2.84 0.43
CA THR A 156 -6.40 -1.82 0.83
C THR A 156 -4.99 -2.41 0.78
N ILE A 157 -4.04 -1.62 0.29
CA ILE A 157 -2.61 -1.92 0.31
C ILE A 157 -1.93 -0.83 1.14
N ILE A 158 -1.18 -1.23 2.17
CA ILE A 158 -0.34 -0.31 2.95
C ILE A 158 1.12 -0.65 2.66
N ASN A 159 1.85 0.31 2.08
CA ASN A 159 3.24 0.17 1.69
C ASN A 159 4.13 1.16 2.44
N SER A 160 4.89 0.63 3.40
CA SER A 160 5.86 1.36 4.21
C SER A 160 7.25 0.72 4.04
N PRO A 161 7.99 1.00 2.96
CA PRO A 161 9.29 0.39 2.68
C PRO A 161 10.33 0.62 3.80
N SER A 162 10.18 1.69 4.60
CA SER A 162 11.10 1.94 5.72
C SER A 162 10.80 1.10 6.97
N PHE A 163 9.63 0.44 7.04
CA PHE A 163 9.29 -0.47 8.11
C PHE A 163 10.06 -1.78 7.97
N LYS A 164 10.58 -2.31 9.07
CA LYS A 164 11.26 -3.61 9.11
C LYS A 164 10.48 -4.57 9.98
N ALA A 165 10.12 -5.71 9.42
CA ALA A 165 9.45 -6.76 10.18
C ALA A 165 10.39 -7.43 11.18
N ASP A 166 9.81 -7.99 12.25
CA ASP A 166 10.46 -8.91 13.17
C ASP A 166 9.96 -10.33 12.85
N PRO A 167 10.80 -11.18 12.23
CA PRO A 167 10.45 -12.56 11.86
C PRO A 167 9.77 -13.36 12.96
N LYS A 168 10.27 -13.25 14.20
CA LYS A 168 9.77 -14.04 15.33
C LYS A 168 8.44 -13.51 15.84
N ARG A 169 8.27 -12.18 15.85
CA ARG A 169 7.06 -11.54 16.36
C ARG A 169 5.90 -11.61 15.35
N HIS A 170 6.21 -11.39 14.08
CA HIS A 170 5.25 -11.24 12.97
C HIS A 170 4.98 -12.53 12.19
N ASP A 171 5.69 -13.63 12.51
CA ASP A 171 5.52 -14.91 11.82
C ASP A 171 5.84 -14.78 10.31
N CYS A 172 6.99 -14.17 10.02
CA CYS A 172 7.50 -13.95 8.67
C CYS A 172 8.96 -14.42 8.51
N GLN A 173 9.41 -14.49 7.26
CA GLN A 173 10.72 -15.04 6.91
C GLN A 173 11.91 -14.12 7.27
N SER A 174 11.78 -12.82 7.01
CA SER A 174 12.87 -11.84 7.15
C SER A 174 12.35 -10.47 7.63
N ASP A 175 13.21 -9.45 7.64
CA ASP A 175 12.82 -8.06 7.90
C ASP A 175 12.04 -7.41 6.74
N THR A 176 11.98 -8.10 5.60
CA THR A 176 11.10 -7.80 4.46
C THR A 176 9.83 -8.64 4.57
N VAL A 177 8.67 -8.03 4.29
CA VAL A 177 7.39 -8.73 4.36
C VAL A 177 6.40 -8.20 3.32
N ILE A 178 5.73 -9.14 2.65
CA ILE A 178 4.57 -8.90 1.80
C ILE A 178 3.47 -9.83 2.28
N ALA A 179 2.56 -9.35 3.12
CA ALA A 179 1.54 -10.18 3.76
C ALA A 179 0.14 -9.86 3.23
N MET A 180 -0.59 -10.88 2.78
CA MET A 180 -1.95 -10.75 2.25
C MET A 180 -2.96 -11.40 3.18
N ASN A 181 -3.97 -10.63 3.59
CA ASN A 181 -5.11 -11.14 4.36
C ASN A 181 -6.41 -10.90 3.58
N PHE A 182 -7.00 -11.98 3.05
CA PHE A 182 -8.22 -11.89 2.25
C PHE A 182 -9.46 -11.60 3.09
N ASP A 183 -9.55 -12.09 4.33
CA ASP A 183 -10.70 -11.82 5.20
C ASP A 183 -10.76 -10.35 5.60
N ARG A 184 -9.59 -9.75 5.87
CA ARG A 184 -9.46 -8.30 6.14
C ARG A 184 -9.39 -7.45 4.87
N LYS A 185 -9.33 -8.08 3.69
CA LYS A 185 -9.08 -7.46 2.38
C LYS A 185 -7.91 -6.45 2.41
N LEU A 186 -6.78 -6.87 3.00
CA LEU A 186 -5.64 -6.01 3.30
C LEU A 186 -4.32 -6.65 2.84
N ILE A 187 -3.44 -5.85 2.22
CA ILE A 187 -2.05 -6.19 1.90
C ILE A 187 -1.12 -5.26 2.66
N LEU A 188 -0.12 -5.83 3.33
CA LEU A 188 0.92 -5.10 4.05
C LEU A 188 2.27 -5.35 3.38
N ILE A 189 2.98 -4.26 3.04
CA ILE A 189 4.30 -4.30 2.41
C ILE A 189 5.27 -3.48 3.28
N GLY A 190 6.38 -4.13 3.67
CA GLY A 190 7.44 -3.50 4.44
C GLY A 190 8.81 -4.06 4.07
N GLY A 191 9.84 -3.22 4.25
CA GLY A 191 11.24 -3.58 4.08
C GLY A 191 11.73 -3.68 2.64
N THR A 192 10.88 -3.44 1.63
CA THR A 192 11.20 -3.52 0.20
C THR A 192 10.45 -2.50 -0.62
#